data_AF-A0A7X9P4S1-F1
#
_entry.id   AF-A0A7X9P4S1-F1
#
_cell.length_a   1.000
_cell.length_b   1.000
_cell.length_c   1.000
_cell.angle_alpha   90.00
_cell.angle_beta   90.00
_cell.angle_gamma   90.00
#
_symmetry.space_group_name_H-M   'P 1'
#
loop_
_entity.id
_entity.type
_entity.pdbx_description
1 polymer ?
#
loop_
_entity_poly.entity_id
_entity_poly.type
_entity_poly.pdbx_seq_one_letter_code
_entity_poly.pdbx_strand_id
1 'polypeptide(L)'
;MEIKKINSSNLKSFSFQLSSADLYIEQSDANSIEIETDAILDQDYEIIEKSDSIEIIEKRRNFLNFSFFNYSKYFKLVIPESISLFISIASGDLKIINKVSKEDNKSYFKTKTIDVKLTSGDLSIENISTAIFIFSSTSSDISIENSKLGKTKIKGISSDLYLNNCMVDEIEAKTISGDVTLKLLNFNKIEADLKSGDISIICPKTKINGSFNTLSGDVELNGIEIDKSISTPYLYLKTLSGDISVNGKYEVSINPVPSQNNEPIKSAFEESSKKDEREKFIQLLVDGKISEKEAAELLKGFGFNEDEIDSIFEEYLFRKINKGDK
;
A
#
# COMPACT_ATOMS: atom_id res chain seq x y z
N MET A 1 -20.04 21.88 -1.79
CA MET A 1 -18.75 21.46 -2.35
C MET A 1 -17.85 22.67 -2.40
N GLU A 2 -16.71 22.58 -1.73
CA GLU A 2 -15.64 23.57 -1.75
C GLU A 2 -14.60 23.14 -2.79
N ILE A 3 -14.04 24.11 -3.53
CA ILE A 3 -12.90 23.89 -4.43
C ILE A 3 -11.74 24.75 -3.92
N LYS A 4 -10.64 24.10 -3.55
CA LYS A 4 -9.41 24.77 -3.11
C LYS A 4 -8.27 24.42 -4.07
N LYS A 5 -7.42 25.41 -4.36
CA LYS A 5 -6.29 25.28 -5.28
C LYS A 5 -5.01 25.68 -4.57
N ILE A 6 -3.98 24.84 -4.64
CA ILE A 6 -2.68 25.04 -3.98
C ILE A 6 -1.57 24.96 -5.03
N ASN A 7 -0.59 25.86 -4.97
CA ASN A 7 0.56 25.85 -5.88
C ASN A 7 1.46 24.63 -5.58
N SER A 8 1.87 23.90 -6.63
CA SER A 8 2.65 22.67 -6.48
C SER A 8 4.07 22.72 -7.05
N SER A 9 4.57 23.89 -7.44
CA SER A 9 5.82 24.03 -8.24
C SER A 9 7.06 23.39 -7.61
N ASN A 10 7.12 23.30 -6.28
CA ASN A 10 8.25 22.72 -5.54
C ASN A 10 7.90 21.44 -4.77
N LEU A 11 6.68 20.92 -4.93
CA LEU A 11 6.21 19.79 -4.15
C LEU A 11 6.77 18.48 -4.69
N LYS A 12 7.25 17.64 -3.77
CA LYS A 12 7.75 16.29 -4.05
C LYS A 12 6.79 15.23 -3.55
N SER A 13 6.04 15.53 -2.50
CA SER A 13 5.11 14.57 -1.88
C SER A 13 3.78 15.21 -1.50
N PHE A 14 2.75 14.37 -1.52
CA PHE A 14 1.42 14.69 -1.05
C PHE A 14 0.95 13.56 -0.11
N SER A 15 0.51 13.94 1.09
CA SER A 15 -0.02 13.03 2.09
C SER A 15 -1.51 13.29 2.33
N PHE A 16 -2.29 12.22 2.45
CA PHE A 16 -3.71 12.27 2.81
C PHE A 16 -4.00 11.27 3.92
N GLN A 17 -4.49 11.73 5.08
CA GLN A 17 -4.70 10.90 6.25
C GLN A 17 -6.02 11.22 6.97
N LEU A 18 -7.03 10.39 6.77
CA LEU A 18 -8.36 10.53 7.39
C LEU A 18 -8.88 9.21 7.94
N SER A 19 -9.74 9.24 8.97
CA SER A 19 -10.41 8.02 9.44
C SER A 19 -11.47 7.50 8.47
N SER A 20 -12.24 8.38 7.84
CA SER A 20 -13.36 7.99 6.96
C SER A 20 -13.46 8.91 5.75
N ALA A 21 -13.10 8.41 4.57
CA ALA A 21 -13.17 9.18 3.33
C ALA A 21 -13.19 8.30 2.07
N ASP A 22 -14.03 8.68 1.11
CA ASP A 22 -13.95 8.20 -0.27
C ASP A 22 -13.05 9.15 -1.04
N LEU A 23 -11.93 8.63 -1.55
CA LEU A 23 -10.88 9.42 -2.18
C LEU A 23 -10.76 9.07 -3.66
N TYR A 24 -10.94 10.08 -4.50
CA TYR A 24 -10.77 10.00 -5.93
C TYR A 24 -9.60 10.89 -6.36
N ILE A 25 -8.58 10.34 -7.01
CA ILE A 25 -7.38 11.05 -7.45
C ILE A 25 -7.25 10.96 -8.97
N GLU A 26 -7.05 12.11 -9.60
CA GLU A 26 -6.69 12.23 -11.01
C GLU A 26 -5.45 13.11 -11.20
N GLN A 27 -4.81 12.98 -12.35
CA GLN A 27 -3.63 13.76 -12.70
C GLN A 27 -3.98 14.93 -13.63
N SER A 28 -3.23 16.02 -13.52
CA SER A 28 -3.25 17.11 -14.51
C SER A 28 -1.84 17.62 -14.82
N ASP A 29 -1.70 18.31 -15.95
CA ASP A 29 -0.46 18.99 -16.32
C ASP A 29 -0.30 20.37 -15.63
N ALA A 30 -1.28 20.77 -14.81
CA ALA A 30 -1.23 22.04 -14.10
C ALA A 30 -0.30 21.96 -12.90
N ASN A 31 0.50 23.00 -12.66
CA ASN A 31 1.34 23.15 -11.46
C ASN A 31 0.52 23.57 -10.22
N SER A 32 -0.58 22.85 -9.98
CA SER A 32 -1.43 23.05 -8.83
C SER A 32 -2.09 21.77 -8.39
N ILE A 33 -2.29 21.63 -7.09
CA ILE A 33 -3.20 20.63 -6.52
C ILE A 33 -4.58 21.27 -6.39
N GLU A 34 -5.61 20.61 -6.92
CA GLU A 34 -7.01 21.00 -6.74
C GLU A 34 -7.71 20.00 -5.83
N ILE A 35 -8.48 20.52 -4.87
CA ILE A 35 -9.19 19.76 -3.86
C ILE A 35 -10.67 20.12 -3.99
N GLU A 36 -11.50 19.16 -4.38
CA GLU A 36 -12.95 19.26 -4.43
C GLU A 36 -13.54 18.34 -3.36
N THR A 37 -14.26 18.90 -2.39
CA THR A 37 -14.75 18.11 -1.23
C THR A 37 -16.06 18.64 -0.65
N ASP A 38 -16.79 17.76 0.05
CA ASP A 38 -17.92 18.10 0.92
C ASP A 38 -17.53 18.23 2.41
N ALA A 39 -16.26 17.95 2.75
CA ALA A 39 -15.70 18.19 4.06
C ALA A 39 -15.44 19.68 4.30
N ILE A 40 -15.52 20.10 5.56
CA ILE A 40 -15.33 21.49 5.95
C ILE A 40 -13.90 21.69 6.46
N LEU A 41 -13.12 22.57 5.79
CA LEU A 41 -11.78 22.95 6.24
C LEU A 41 -11.83 23.54 7.66
N ASP A 42 -10.83 23.21 8.47
CA ASP A 42 -10.71 23.61 9.87
C ASP A 42 -11.82 23.08 10.80
N GLN A 43 -12.68 22.18 10.32
CA GLN A 43 -13.68 21.49 11.13
C GLN A 43 -13.59 19.95 10.99
N ASP A 44 -13.43 19.47 9.77
CA ASP A 44 -13.32 18.05 9.43
C ASP A 44 -11.86 17.68 9.11
N TYR A 45 -11.13 18.58 8.44
CA TYR A 45 -9.73 18.37 8.06
C TYR A 45 -8.90 19.66 8.16
N GLU A 46 -7.59 19.51 8.17
CA GLU A 46 -6.60 20.59 8.11
C GLU A 46 -5.62 20.34 6.98
N ILE A 47 -5.05 21.41 6.43
CA ILE A 47 -3.98 21.34 5.43
C ILE A 47 -2.70 21.88 6.04
N ILE A 48 -1.64 21.07 6.02
CA ILE A 48 -0.30 21.44 6.47
C ILE A 48 0.58 21.57 5.23
N GLU A 49 0.97 22.80 4.91
CA GLU A 49 1.89 23.09 3.81
C GLU A 49 3.33 23.22 4.34
N LYS A 50 4.24 22.43 3.78
CA LYS A 50 5.69 22.50 4.01
C LYS A 50 6.39 22.94 2.72
N SER A 51 7.71 23.13 2.77
CA SER A 51 8.49 23.59 1.62
C SER A 51 8.40 22.67 0.39
N ASP A 52 8.31 21.36 0.59
CA ASP A 52 8.31 20.36 -0.47
C ASP A 52 7.23 19.28 -0.30
N SER A 53 6.29 19.47 0.63
CA SER A 53 5.19 18.54 0.84
C SER A 53 3.90 19.24 1.28
N ILE A 54 2.78 18.60 0.97
CA ILE A 54 1.46 18.97 1.51
C ILE A 54 0.87 17.77 2.22
N GLU A 55 0.22 18.01 3.36
CA GLU A 55 -0.49 17.00 4.13
C GLU A 55 -1.93 17.44 4.38
N ILE A 56 -2.89 16.60 4.02
CA ILE A 56 -4.29 16.71 4.44
C ILE A 56 -4.48 15.73 5.59
N ILE A 57 -4.85 16.23 6.77
CA ILE A 57 -5.07 15.40 7.96
C ILE A 57 -6.43 15.66 8.57
N GLU A 58 -7.02 14.65 9.21
CA GLU A 58 -8.26 14.81 9.97
C GLU A 58 -8.05 15.74 11.16
N LYS A 59 -9.00 16.66 11.38
CA LYS A 59 -8.95 17.56 12.52
C LYS A 59 -9.37 16.84 13.79
N ARG A 60 -8.46 16.75 14.77
CA ARG A 60 -8.70 16.07 16.04
C ARG A 60 -9.88 16.71 16.79
N ARG A 61 -10.92 15.91 17.09
CA ARG A 61 -11.97 16.25 18.07
C ARG A 61 -11.64 15.60 19.42
N ASN A 62 -12.02 16.25 20.51
CA ASN A 62 -11.86 15.69 21.86
C ASN A 62 -12.61 14.34 21.98
N PHE A 63 -11.96 13.36 22.59
CA PHE A 63 -12.40 11.95 22.73
C PHE A 63 -13.78 11.75 23.40
N LEU A 64 -14.37 12.81 23.97
CA LEU A 64 -15.67 12.77 24.64
C LEU A 64 -16.87 13.00 23.70
N ASN A 65 -16.63 13.33 22.43
CA ASN A 65 -17.68 13.59 21.44
C ASN A 65 -17.67 12.54 20.31
N PHE A 66 -17.72 11.25 20.64
CA PHE A 66 -17.97 10.20 19.66
C PHE A 66 -19.45 10.23 19.21
N SER A 67 -19.75 11.02 18.18
CA SER A 67 -20.93 10.79 17.36
C SER A 67 -20.60 9.73 16.31
N PHE A 68 -21.18 8.55 16.47
CA PHE A 68 -21.13 7.40 15.55
C PHE A 68 -21.82 7.64 14.18
N PHE A 69 -21.99 8.90 13.78
CA PHE A 69 -22.71 9.32 12.57
C PHE A 69 -21.87 10.28 11.71
N ASN A 70 -20.55 10.09 11.64
CA ASN A 70 -19.76 10.74 10.61
C ASN A 70 -19.92 9.95 9.31
N TYR A 71 -20.71 10.49 8.39
CA TYR A 71 -20.77 10.04 7.00
C TYR A 71 -19.36 10.07 6.37
N SER A 72 -19.03 9.08 5.54
CA SER A 72 -17.80 9.09 4.73
C SER A 72 -17.75 10.41 3.95
N LYS A 73 -16.59 11.07 4.00
CA LYS A 73 -16.38 12.36 3.33
C LYS A 73 -15.83 12.12 1.93
N TYR A 74 -16.32 12.87 0.96
CA TYR A 74 -15.84 12.75 -0.41
C TYR A 74 -14.70 13.72 -0.67
N PHE A 75 -13.60 13.22 -1.23
CA PHE A 75 -12.49 14.03 -1.72
C PHE A 75 -12.18 13.67 -3.16
N LYS A 76 -12.18 14.67 -4.04
CA LYS A 76 -11.60 14.60 -5.37
C LYS A 76 -10.35 15.46 -5.42
N LEU A 77 -9.23 14.83 -5.73
CA LEU A 77 -7.92 15.47 -5.82
C LEU A 77 -7.43 15.45 -7.26
N VAL A 78 -7.05 16.62 -7.77
CA VAL A 78 -6.32 16.75 -9.03
C VAL A 78 -4.87 17.08 -8.67
N ILE A 79 -3.94 16.18 -8.96
CA ILE A 79 -2.53 16.29 -8.55
C ILE A 79 -1.64 16.42 -9.80
N PRO A 80 -0.57 17.23 -9.81
CA PRO A 80 0.37 17.30 -10.92
C PRO A 80 1.15 15.99 -11.16
N GLU A 81 1.84 15.91 -12.29
CA GLU A 81 2.83 14.85 -12.54
C GLU A 81 3.94 14.82 -11.46
N SER A 82 4.50 13.63 -11.24
CA SER A 82 5.73 13.39 -10.48
C SER A 82 5.68 13.60 -8.96
N ILE A 83 4.53 13.95 -8.37
CA ILE A 83 4.36 13.98 -6.92
C ILE A 83 4.18 12.56 -6.36
N SER A 84 4.99 12.18 -5.38
CA SER A 84 4.81 10.94 -4.62
C SER A 84 3.57 11.01 -3.72
N LEU A 85 2.77 9.95 -3.71
CA LEU A 85 1.52 9.88 -2.97
C LEU A 85 1.65 8.98 -1.73
N PHE A 86 1.20 9.51 -0.60
CA PHE A 86 1.13 8.79 0.68
C PHE A 86 -0.31 8.89 1.20
N ILE A 87 -1.06 7.79 1.20
CA ILE A 87 -2.48 7.79 1.54
C ILE A 87 -2.75 6.82 2.68
N SER A 88 -3.37 7.28 3.77
CA SER A 88 -3.83 6.42 4.86
C SER A 88 -5.29 6.73 5.17
N ILE A 89 -6.18 5.78 4.90
CA ILE A 89 -7.61 5.91 5.18
C ILE A 89 -8.04 4.71 6.01
N ALA A 90 -8.70 4.91 7.16
CA ALA A 90 -9.18 3.76 7.92
C ALA A 90 -10.39 3.11 7.24
N SER A 91 -11.35 3.90 6.77
CA SER A 91 -12.54 3.40 6.05
C SER A 91 -12.86 4.26 4.84
N GLY A 92 -13.19 3.62 3.73
CA GLY A 92 -13.65 4.27 2.51
C GLY A 92 -12.85 3.85 1.29
N ASP A 93 -13.38 4.15 0.11
CA ASP A 93 -12.82 3.65 -1.15
C ASP A 93 -11.79 4.61 -1.72
N LEU A 94 -10.74 4.07 -2.32
CA LEU A 94 -9.69 4.82 -3.00
C LEU A 94 -9.69 4.50 -4.49
N LYS A 95 -9.83 5.53 -5.32
CA LYS A 95 -9.70 5.45 -6.77
C LYS A 95 -8.59 6.37 -7.28
N ILE A 96 -7.59 5.83 -7.96
CA ILE A 96 -6.51 6.60 -8.61
C ILE A 96 -6.55 6.30 -10.11
N ILE A 97 -6.91 7.29 -10.93
CA ILE A 97 -7.00 7.09 -12.38
C ILE A 97 -6.35 8.21 -13.17
N ASN A 98 -5.84 7.87 -14.35
CA ASN A 98 -5.58 8.86 -15.38
C ASN A 98 -6.73 8.93 -16.38
N LYS A 99 -7.40 10.08 -16.49
CA LYS A 99 -8.44 10.33 -17.49
C LYS A 99 -7.78 10.70 -18.82
N VAL A 100 -7.32 9.72 -19.58
CA VAL A 100 -6.87 9.95 -20.96
C VAL A 100 -8.07 9.83 -21.91
N SER A 101 -8.20 10.77 -22.84
CA SER A 101 -9.11 10.62 -23.98
C SER A 101 -8.68 9.38 -24.78
N LYS A 102 -9.65 8.62 -25.30
CA LYS A 102 -9.39 7.37 -26.04
C LYS A 102 -8.54 7.53 -27.31
N GLU A 103 -8.19 8.76 -27.70
CA GLU A 103 -7.51 9.10 -28.94
C GLU A 103 -5.98 9.25 -28.78
N ASP A 104 -5.49 9.57 -27.59
CA ASP A 104 -4.05 9.68 -27.33
C ASP A 104 -3.48 8.39 -26.73
N ASN A 105 -2.57 7.77 -27.47
CA ASN A 105 -1.87 6.54 -27.08
C ASN A 105 -1.35 6.59 -25.63
N LYS A 106 -2.03 5.86 -24.73
CA LYS A 106 -1.59 5.45 -23.38
C LYS A 106 -0.79 6.51 -22.61
N SER A 107 -1.42 7.60 -22.20
CA SER A 107 -0.82 8.42 -21.14
C SER A 107 -1.08 7.76 -19.78
N TYR A 108 -0.09 7.79 -18.90
CA TYR A 108 -0.16 7.17 -17.57
C TYR A 108 -0.23 8.24 -16.50
N PHE A 109 -0.93 7.99 -15.39
CA PHE A 109 -0.71 8.73 -14.15
C PHE A 109 0.74 8.47 -13.74
N LYS A 110 1.63 9.45 -13.89
CA LYS A 110 3.05 9.30 -13.58
C LYS A 110 3.35 9.80 -12.18
N THR A 111 3.92 8.91 -11.37
CA THR A 111 4.45 9.26 -10.06
C THR A 111 5.62 8.35 -9.72
N LYS A 112 6.50 8.78 -8.81
CA LYS A 112 7.63 7.97 -8.37
C LYS A 112 7.20 6.89 -7.39
N THR A 113 6.35 7.24 -6.44
CA THR A 113 5.96 6.40 -5.32
C THR A 113 4.49 6.57 -5.03
N ILE A 114 3.81 5.46 -4.85
CA ILE A 114 2.47 5.39 -4.27
C ILE A 114 2.57 4.45 -3.06
N ASP A 115 2.25 4.96 -1.89
CA ASP A 115 2.21 4.23 -0.64
C ASP A 115 0.82 4.41 -0.02
N VAL A 116 0.10 3.31 0.17
CA VAL A 116 -1.30 3.29 0.54
C VAL A 116 -1.53 2.35 1.73
N LYS A 117 -2.25 2.84 2.72
CA LYS A 117 -2.76 2.06 3.86
C LYS A 117 -4.27 2.22 3.95
N LEU A 118 -5.01 1.12 3.81
CA LEU A 118 -6.45 1.06 4.01
C LEU A 118 -6.78 0.08 5.14
N THR A 119 -7.58 0.44 6.15
CA THR A 119 -8.06 -0.60 7.08
C THR A 119 -9.21 -1.37 6.43
N SER A 120 -10.17 -0.66 5.86
CA SER A 120 -11.30 -1.21 5.10
C SER A 120 -11.72 -0.32 3.95
N GLY A 121 -12.25 -0.92 2.88
CA GLY A 121 -12.65 -0.23 1.64
C GLY A 121 -11.76 -0.66 0.48
N ASP A 122 -12.19 -0.35 -0.74
CA ASP A 122 -11.57 -0.92 -1.94
C ASP A 122 -10.54 0.02 -2.58
N LEU A 123 -9.55 -0.56 -3.22
CA LEU A 123 -8.56 0.17 -4.02
C LEU A 123 -8.77 -0.12 -5.51
N SER A 124 -9.08 0.92 -6.29
CA SER A 124 -9.14 0.87 -7.74
C SER A 124 -8.07 1.77 -8.36
N ILE A 125 -7.17 1.19 -9.14
CA ILE A 125 -6.10 1.90 -9.84
C ILE A 125 -6.21 1.63 -11.34
N GLU A 126 -6.18 2.67 -12.16
CA GLU A 126 -6.26 2.53 -13.62
C GLU A 126 -5.26 3.44 -14.34
N ASN A 127 -4.55 2.88 -15.32
CA ASN A 127 -3.65 3.61 -16.22
C ASN A 127 -2.55 4.37 -15.47
N ILE A 128 -1.85 3.74 -14.53
CA ILE A 128 -0.75 4.37 -13.77
C ILE A 128 0.63 3.86 -14.19
N SER A 129 1.66 4.68 -13.95
CA SER A 129 3.07 4.30 -14.08
C SER A 129 3.82 4.78 -12.84
N THR A 130 4.24 3.83 -12.00
CA THR A 130 4.99 4.11 -10.76
C THR A 130 6.21 3.21 -10.60
N ALA A 131 7.29 3.75 -10.04
CA ALA A 131 8.49 2.97 -9.76
C ALA A 131 8.37 2.15 -8.46
N ILE A 132 7.62 2.66 -7.48
CA ILE A 132 7.38 2.00 -6.20
C ILE A 132 5.88 2.05 -5.89
N PHE A 133 5.30 0.88 -5.66
CA PHE A 133 3.93 0.74 -5.18
C PHE A 133 3.93 -0.07 -3.88
N ILE A 134 3.44 0.53 -2.79
CA ILE A 134 3.31 -0.14 -1.50
C ILE A 134 1.84 -0.06 -1.09
N PHE A 135 1.26 -1.19 -0.75
CA PHE A 135 -0.10 -1.29 -0.26
C PHE A 135 -0.15 -2.14 1.00
N SER A 136 -0.89 -1.67 2.00
CA SER A 136 -1.22 -2.44 3.19
C SER A 136 -2.71 -2.32 3.51
N SER A 137 -3.34 -3.45 3.84
CA SER A 137 -4.71 -3.42 4.33
C SER A 137 -5.09 -4.54 5.29
N THR A 138 -6.22 -4.33 5.99
CA THR A 138 -6.87 -5.38 6.77
C THR A 138 -7.94 -6.08 5.93
N SER A 139 -8.87 -5.34 5.32
CA SER A 139 -9.99 -5.90 4.55
C SER A 139 -10.32 -5.03 3.33
N SER A 140 -9.78 -5.37 2.17
CA SER A 140 -9.88 -4.56 0.96
C SER A 140 -9.76 -5.40 -0.30
N ASP A 141 -10.56 -5.10 -1.32
CA ASP A 141 -10.33 -5.62 -2.67
C ASP A 141 -9.44 -4.64 -3.45
N ILE A 142 -8.39 -5.18 -4.06
CA ILE A 142 -7.40 -4.40 -4.79
C ILE A 142 -7.52 -4.72 -6.27
N SER A 143 -7.95 -3.74 -7.07
CA SER A 143 -8.01 -3.85 -8.54
C SER A 143 -7.06 -2.85 -9.19
N ILE A 144 -6.08 -3.36 -9.93
CA ILE A 144 -5.13 -2.55 -10.70
C ILE A 144 -5.19 -2.94 -12.16
N GLU A 145 -5.54 -1.99 -13.02
CA GLU A 145 -5.72 -2.22 -14.44
C GLU A 145 -4.80 -1.36 -15.30
N ASN A 146 -4.35 -1.91 -16.44
CA ASN A 146 -3.67 -1.19 -17.51
C ASN A 146 -2.42 -0.40 -17.06
N SER A 147 -1.68 -0.90 -16.06
CA SER A 147 -0.66 -0.12 -15.35
C SER A 147 0.76 -0.67 -15.49
N LYS A 148 1.76 0.20 -15.24
CA LYS A 148 3.19 -0.13 -15.17
C LYS A 148 3.66 0.06 -13.74
N LEU A 149 4.09 -1.01 -13.11
CA LEU A 149 4.55 -1.03 -11.73
C LEU A 149 6.01 -1.48 -11.70
N GLY A 150 6.88 -0.73 -11.03
CA GLY A 150 8.24 -1.17 -10.73
C GLY A 150 8.22 -2.21 -9.61
N LYS A 151 8.75 -1.82 -8.44
CA LYS A 151 8.68 -2.65 -7.23
C LYS A 151 7.35 -2.49 -6.53
N THR A 152 6.66 -3.61 -6.36
CA THR A 152 5.34 -3.68 -5.76
C THR A 152 5.37 -4.51 -4.48
N LYS A 153 4.87 -3.98 -3.38
CA LYS A 153 4.73 -4.68 -2.11
C LYS A 153 3.30 -4.56 -1.61
N ILE A 154 2.64 -5.70 -1.40
CA ILE A 154 1.24 -5.78 -1.00
C ILE A 154 1.16 -6.65 0.25
N LYS A 155 0.56 -6.10 1.31
CA LYS A 155 0.29 -6.79 2.57
C LYS A 155 -1.20 -6.73 2.88
N GLY A 156 -1.84 -7.88 3.08
CA GLY A 156 -3.24 -8.00 3.42
C GLY A 156 -3.47 -8.93 4.61
N ILE A 157 -4.64 -8.82 5.25
CA ILE A 157 -5.17 -9.86 6.15
C ILE A 157 -6.28 -10.62 5.45
N SER A 158 -7.29 -9.91 4.94
CA SER A 158 -8.42 -10.45 4.18
C SER A 158 -8.60 -9.61 2.92
N SER A 159 -7.69 -9.81 1.97
CA SER A 159 -7.57 -8.92 0.82
C SER A 159 -7.41 -9.73 -0.46
N ASP A 160 -8.29 -9.46 -1.42
CA ASP A 160 -8.17 -10.00 -2.77
C ASP A 160 -7.33 -9.05 -3.64
N LEU A 161 -6.46 -9.63 -4.46
CA LEU A 161 -5.60 -8.89 -5.37
C LEU A 161 -5.88 -9.28 -6.81
N TYR A 162 -6.28 -8.28 -7.59
CA TYR A 162 -6.55 -8.41 -9.01
C TYR A 162 -5.70 -7.43 -9.82
N LEU A 163 -4.72 -7.95 -10.57
CA LEU A 163 -3.96 -7.19 -11.57
C LEU A 163 -4.37 -7.61 -12.96
N ASN A 164 -4.73 -6.65 -13.82
CA ASN A 164 -5.15 -6.91 -15.18
C ASN A 164 -4.46 -6.01 -16.20
N ASN A 165 -3.88 -6.63 -17.24
CA ASN A 165 -3.17 -5.93 -18.31
C ASN A 165 -2.00 -5.07 -17.79
N CYS A 166 -1.30 -5.55 -16.76
CA CYS A 166 -0.22 -4.81 -16.08
C CYS A 166 1.18 -5.30 -16.49
N MET A 167 2.14 -4.39 -16.56
CA MET A 167 3.58 -4.71 -16.61
C MET A 167 4.15 -4.47 -15.21
N VAL A 168 4.81 -5.48 -14.63
CA VAL A 168 5.29 -5.41 -13.24
C VAL A 168 6.73 -5.88 -13.17
N ASP A 169 7.68 -5.07 -12.72
CA ASP A 169 9.07 -5.55 -12.59
C ASP A 169 9.17 -6.60 -11.50
N GLU A 170 8.77 -6.24 -10.27
CA GLU A 170 8.81 -7.11 -9.10
C GLU A 170 7.55 -6.95 -8.25
N ILE A 171 6.98 -8.05 -7.77
CA ILE A 171 5.87 -8.05 -6.83
C ILE A 171 6.14 -9.00 -5.66
N GLU A 172 5.91 -8.50 -4.45
CA GLU A 172 5.82 -9.25 -3.20
C GLU A 172 4.38 -9.09 -2.67
N ALA A 173 3.58 -10.15 -2.72
CA ALA A 173 2.22 -10.19 -2.19
C ALA A 173 2.13 -11.14 -1.00
N LYS A 174 1.70 -10.63 0.15
CA LYS A 174 1.53 -11.40 1.39
C LYS A 174 0.14 -11.17 1.93
N THR A 175 -0.67 -12.22 2.03
CA THR A 175 -1.98 -12.13 2.69
C THR A 175 -2.25 -13.36 3.57
N ILE A 176 -3.06 -13.17 4.62
CA ILE A 176 -3.52 -14.30 5.44
C ILE A 176 -4.66 -15.02 4.72
N SER A 177 -5.61 -14.27 4.18
CA SER A 177 -6.78 -14.76 3.46
C SER A 177 -7.07 -13.87 2.26
N GLY A 178 -7.58 -14.48 1.20
CA GLY A 178 -7.92 -13.81 -0.05
C GLY A 178 -7.12 -14.34 -1.23
N ASP A 179 -7.62 -14.08 -2.42
CA ASP A 179 -7.11 -14.64 -3.67
C ASP A 179 -6.18 -13.67 -4.38
N VAL A 180 -5.17 -14.21 -5.06
CA VAL A 180 -4.22 -13.43 -5.87
C VAL A 180 -4.38 -13.83 -7.33
N THR A 181 -4.94 -12.92 -8.13
CA THR A 181 -5.07 -13.06 -9.58
C THR A 181 -4.21 -12.05 -10.32
N LEU A 182 -3.21 -12.51 -11.05
CA LEU A 182 -2.26 -11.69 -11.80
C LEU A 182 -2.34 -11.98 -13.30
N LYS A 183 -2.98 -11.09 -14.07
CA LYS A 183 -3.03 -11.13 -15.54
C LYS A 183 -2.05 -10.10 -16.11
N LEU A 184 -0.82 -10.55 -16.36
CA LEU A 184 0.32 -9.70 -16.63
C LEU A 184 0.67 -9.66 -18.13
N LEU A 185 1.20 -8.52 -18.57
CA LEU A 185 1.84 -8.31 -19.86
C LEU A 185 3.35 -8.53 -19.80
N ASN A 186 3.96 -8.37 -18.64
CA ASN A 186 5.38 -8.67 -18.41
C ASN A 186 5.66 -8.77 -16.90
N PHE A 187 6.66 -9.57 -16.54
CA PHE A 187 7.28 -9.54 -15.22
C PHE A 187 8.70 -10.08 -15.16
N ASN A 188 9.45 -9.68 -14.13
CA ASN A 188 10.76 -10.26 -13.80
C ASN A 188 10.70 -11.13 -12.55
N LYS A 189 10.00 -10.71 -11.50
CA LYS A 189 9.91 -11.43 -10.22
C LYS A 189 8.53 -11.37 -9.59
N ILE A 190 8.02 -12.52 -9.12
CA ILE A 190 6.79 -12.60 -8.32
C ILE A 190 7.07 -13.46 -7.10
N GLU A 191 6.76 -12.93 -5.93
CA GLU A 191 6.68 -13.67 -4.67
C GLU A 191 5.27 -13.50 -4.11
N ALA A 192 4.52 -14.60 -3.97
CA ALA A 192 3.21 -14.62 -3.35
C ALA A 192 3.20 -15.65 -2.21
N ASP A 193 2.94 -15.19 -0.98
CA ASP A 193 2.86 -16.04 0.23
C ASP A 193 1.53 -15.81 0.93
N LEU A 194 0.64 -16.79 0.77
CA LEU A 194 -0.71 -16.82 1.30
C LEU A 194 -0.81 -17.84 2.43
N LYS A 195 -1.69 -17.62 3.41
CA LYS A 195 -2.11 -18.72 4.31
C LYS A 195 -3.30 -19.46 3.73
N SER A 196 -4.32 -18.74 3.28
CA SER A 196 -5.52 -19.30 2.66
C SER A 196 -5.88 -18.48 1.43
N GLY A 197 -6.28 -19.15 0.36
CA GLY A 197 -6.65 -18.52 -0.90
C GLY A 197 -5.82 -19.04 -2.07
N ASP A 198 -6.36 -18.80 -3.26
CA ASP A 198 -5.85 -19.30 -4.52
C ASP A 198 -4.90 -18.30 -5.18
N ILE A 199 -3.93 -18.82 -5.92
CA ILE A 199 -2.98 -18.00 -6.69
C ILE A 199 -3.16 -18.35 -8.17
N SER A 200 -3.66 -17.39 -8.96
CA SER A 200 -3.84 -17.53 -10.40
C SER A 200 -2.96 -16.53 -11.16
N ILE A 201 -2.07 -17.02 -12.00
CA ILE A 201 -1.19 -16.18 -12.82
C ILE A 201 -1.40 -16.49 -14.30
N ILE A 202 -1.68 -15.45 -15.09
CA ILE A 202 -1.71 -15.49 -16.54
C ILE A 202 -0.63 -14.56 -17.06
N CYS A 203 0.32 -15.09 -17.83
CA CYS A 203 1.46 -14.30 -18.29
C CYS A 203 1.91 -14.68 -19.72
N PRO A 204 2.72 -13.83 -20.38
CA PRO A 204 3.29 -14.11 -21.68
C PRO A 204 4.69 -14.71 -21.54
N LYS A 205 4.91 -15.53 -20.50
CA LYS A 205 6.14 -16.28 -20.29
C LYS A 205 5.86 -17.73 -20.58
N THR A 206 6.78 -18.37 -21.27
CA THR A 206 6.78 -19.83 -21.50
C THR A 206 7.89 -20.52 -20.71
N LYS A 207 8.83 -19.76 -20.13
CA LYS A 207 9.92 -20.24 -19.29
C LYS A 207 10.02 -19.44 -18.00
N ILE A 208 10.11 -20.13 -16.88
CA ILE A 208 10.25 -19.51 -15.55
C ILE A 208 11.21 -20.31 -14.67
N ASN A 209 11.83 -19.63 -13.72
CA ASN A 209 12.49 -20.23 -12.57
C ASN A 209 11.56 -20.13 -11.37
N GLY A 210 11.26 -21.20 -10.64
CA GLY A 210 10.35 -21.03 -9.51
C GLY A 210 10.13 -22.20 -8.59
N SER A 211 9.45 -21.89 -7.49
CA SER A 211 9.01 -22.82 -6.45
C SER A 211 7.53 -22.58 -6.16
N PHE A 212 6.76 -23.67 -6.11
CA PHE A 212 5.32 -23.66 -5.94
C PHE A 212 4.98 -24.59 -4.79
N ASN A 213 4.34 -24.09 -3.74
CA ASN A 213 4.05 -24.87 -2.55
C ASN A 213 2.61 -24.63 -2.09
N THR A 214 1.86 -25.71 -1.95
CA THR A 214 0.56 -25.73 -1.27
C THR A 214 0.50 -26.96 -0.38
N LEU A 215 -0.16 -26.87 0.78
CA LEU A 215 -0.29 -28.00 1.70
C LEU A 215 -1.49 -28.87 1.33
N SER A 216 -2.61 -28.25 0.93
CA SER A 216 -3.88 -28.95 0.71
C SER A 216 -4.56 -28.66 -0.63
N GLY A 217 -4.02 -27.79 -1.48
CA GLY A 217 -4.53 -27.58 -2.84
C GLY A 217 -3.66 -28.23 -3.91
N ASP A 218 -4.00 -27.96 -5.16
CA ASP A 218 -3.31 -28.47 -6.34
C ASP A 218 -2.39 -27.41 -6.97
N VAL A 219 -1.40 -27.88 -7.74
CA VAL A 219 -0.50 -27.01 -8.52
C VAL A 219 -0.63 -27.35 -10.01
N GLU A 220 -1.11 -26.40 -10.80
CA GLU A 220 -1.28 -26.52 -12.24
C GLU A 220 -0.38 -25.53 -13.00
N LEU A 221 0.50 -26.06 -13.86
CA LEU A 221 1.37 -25.25 -14.72
C LEU A 221 1.04 -25.57 -16.20
N ASN A 222 0.41 -24.62 -16.88
CA ASN A 222 -0.04 -24.77 -18.26
C ASN A 222 0.78 -23.86 -19.19
N GLY A 223 1.41 -24.43 -20.23
CA GLY A 223 2.20 -23.64 -21.19
C GLY A 223 3.50 -23.06 -20.62
N ILE A 224 4.03 -23.68 -19.55
CA ILE A 224 5.20 -23.23 -18.80
C ILE A 224 6.25 -24.35 -18.74
N GLU A 225 7.49 -24.02 -19.06
CA GLU A 225 8.68 -24.83 -18.85
C GLU A 225 9.50 -24.26 -17.68
N ILE A 226 10.01 -25.14 -16.81
CA ILE A 226 10.89 -24.72 -15.70
C ILE A 226 12.33 -24.66 -16.20
N ASP A 227 12.91 -23.45 -16.21
CA ASP A 227 14.28 -23.18 -16.60
C ASP A 227 14.99 -22.40 -15.49
N LYS A 228 16.05 -23.00 -14.93
CA LYS A 228 16.82 -22.48 -13.79
C LYS A 228 17.89 -21.46 -14.20
N SER A 229 17.92 -21.03 -15.46
CA SER A 229 18.79 -19.93 -15.88
C SER A 229 18.56 -18.68 -15.02
N ILE A 230 19.61 -17.91 -14.77
CA ILE A 230 19.50 -16.67 -13.99
C ILE A 230 18.74 -15.57 -14.75
N SER A 231 18.61 -15.71 -16.07
CA SER A 231 17.92 -14.73 -16.93
C SER A 231 16.42 -15.00 -17.06
N THR A 232 15.90 -16.09 -16.51
CA THR A 232 14.47 -16.41 -16.58
C THR A 232 13.71 -15.72 -15.45
N PRO A 233 12.47 -15.25 -15.71
CA PRO A 233 11.65 -14.65 -14.66
C PRO A 233 11.45 -15.61 -13.48
N TYR A 234 11.49 -15.06 -12.27
CA TYR A 234 11.39 -15.83 -11.03
C TYR A 234 9.97 -15.82 -10.46
N LEU A 235 9.43 -17.00 -10.12
CA LEU A 235 8.15 -17.20 -9.43
C LEU A 235 8.36 -17.97 -8.12
N TYR A 236 8.01 -17.37 -6.99
CA TYR A 236 7.88 -18.07 -5.72
C TYR A 236 6.44 -17.95 -5.26
N LEU A 237 5.67 -19.04 -5.37
CA LEU A 237 4.26 -19.06 -5.00
C LEU A 237 4.06 -20.05 -3.86
N LYS A 238 3.37 -19.58 -2.83
CA LYS A 238 3.07 -20.37 -1.65
C LYS A 238 1.69 -20.04 -1.14
N THR A 239 0.90 -21.07 -0.87
CA THR A 239 -0.32 -21.00 -0.07
C THR A 239 -0.30 -22.17 0.92
N LEU A 240 -1.07 -22.15 2.01
CA LEU A 240 -1.27 -23.38 2.80
C LEU A 240 -2.52 -24.09 2.31
N SER A 241 -3.61 -23.36 2.17
CA SER A 241 -4.91 -23.88 1.75
C SER A 241 -5.43 -23.09 0.55
N GLY A 242 -5.10 -23.59 -0.64
CA GLY A 242 -5.58 -23.06 -1.91
C GLY A 242 -4.80 -23.65 -3.08
N ASP A 243 -5.32 -23.44 -4.27
CA ASP A 243 -4.75 -23.92 -5.51
C ASP A 243 -3.77 -22.90 -6.09
N ILE A 244 -2.78 -23.39 -6.83
CA ILE A 244 -1.83 -22.56 -7.57
C ILE A 244 -1.99 -22.90 -9.06
N SER A 245 -2.40 -21.92 -9.86
CA SER A 245 -2.51 -22.06 -11.31
C SER A 245 -1.65 -21.02 -12.03
N VAL A 246 -0.77 -21.47 -12.92
CA VAL A 246 0.04 -20.60 -13.78
C VAL A 246 -0.19 -20.98 -15.24
N ASN A 247 -0.59 -20.00 -16.05
CA ASN A 247 -0.89 -20.17 -17.47
C ASN A 247 -0.03 -19.24 -18.34
N GLY A 248 0.94 -19.83 -19.04
CA GLY A 248 1.79 -19.19 -20.04
C GLY A 248 1.10 -19.18 -21.40
N LYS A 249 0.76 -17.99 -21.91
CA LYS A 249 -0.06 -17.87 -23.14
C LYS A 249 0.74 -17.81 -24.45
N TYR A 250 1.95 -17.24 -24.46
CA TYR A 250 2.81 -17.10 -25.66
C TYR A 250 4.16 -16.48 -25.27
N GLU A 251 5.20 -16.67 -26.09
CA GLU A 251 6.53 -16.11 -25.87
C GLU A 251 6.60 -14.67 -26.40
N VAL A 252 6.82 -13.69 -25.51
CA VAL A 252 7.24 -12.34 -25.93
C VAL A 252 8.74 -12.21 -25.65
N SER A 253 9.53 -12.01 -26.71
CA SER A 253 10.95 -11.68 -26.58
C SER A 253 11.09 -10.41 -25.76
N ILE A 254 11.70 -10.55 -24.59
CA ILE A 254 11.80 -9.47 -23.63
C ILE A 254 13.23 -9.50 -23.10
N ASN A 255 13.94 -8.39 -23.30
CA ASN A 255 15.27 -8.25 -22.77
C ASN A 255 15.13 -8.23 -21.24
N PRO A 256 15.77 -9.15 -20.50
CA PRO A 256 15.74 -9.10 -19.06
C PRO A 256 16.33 -7.77 -18.62
N VAL A 257 15.51 -6.94 -17.96
CA VAL A 257 16.02 -5.75 -17.26
C VAL A 257 16.59 -6.26 -15.95
N PRO A 258 17.91 -6.16 -15.71
CA PRO A 258 18.47 -6.61 -14.45
C PRO A 258 17.81 -5.85 -13.30
N SER A 259 17.36 -6.59 -12.28
CA SER A 259 16.85 -6.04 -11.03
C SER A 259 17.85 -5.00 -10.49
N GLN A 260 17.41 -3.75 -10.42
CA GLN A 260 18.22 -2.67 -9.83
C GLN A 260 17.85 -2.51 -8.35
N ASN A 261 18.84 -2.77 -7.50
CA ASN A 261 18.86 -2.70 -6.04
C ASN A 261 18.01 -3.77 -5.34
N ASN A 262 18.60 -4.60 -4.47
CA ASN A 262 17.87 -5.57 -3.63
C ASN A 262 17.41 -4.97 -2.29
N GLU A 263 17.45 -3.64 -2.12
CA GLU A 263 17.02 -3.03 -0.88
C GLU A 263 15.51 -3.23 -0.69
N PRO A 264 15.08 -3.72 0.49
CA PRO A 264 13.68 -3.88 0.80
C PRO A 264 12.99 -2.51 0.81
N ILE A 265 11.93 -2.36 0.02
CA ILE A 265 11.08 -1.16 0.08
C ILE A 265 10.24 -1.18 1.36
N LYS A 266 10.22 -0.05 2.08
CA LYS A 266 9.49 0.15 3.34
C LYS A 266 8.41 1.20 3.15
N SER A 267 7.27 1.00 3.81
CA SER A 267 6.20 2.00 3.81
C SER A 267 6.59 3.18 4.69
N ALA A 268 6.29 4.40 4.26
CA ALA A 268 6.36 5.60 5.09
C ALA A 268 5.40 5.51 6.29
N PHE A 269 4.31 4.76 6.16
CA PHE A 269 3.37 4.50 7.26
C PHE A 269 3.87 3.44 8.23
N GLU A 270 4.74 2.50 7.83
CA GLU A 270 5.32 1.52 8.75
C GLU A 270 6.19 2.23 9.80
N GLU A 271 7.04 3.18 9.38
CA GLU A 271 7.92 3.91 10.28
C GLU A 271 7.18 4.93 11.15
N SER A 272 6.20 5.65 10.58
CA SER A 272 5.37 6.60 11.34
C SER A 272 4.42 5.90 12.31
N SER A 273 3.73 4.83 11.89
CA SER A 273 2.81 4.05 12.76
C SER A 273 3.58 3.45 13.93
N LYS A 274 4.76 2.86 13.68
CA LYS A 274 5.60 2.35 14.76
C LYS A 274 6.05 3.45 15.73
N LYS A 275 6.38 4.65 15.23
CA LYS A 275 6.76 5.76 16.10
C LYS A 275 5.58 6.27 16.96
N ASP A 276 4.40 6.39 16.37
CA ASP A 276 3.18 6.83 17.09
C ASP A 276 2.68 5.78 18.09
N GLU A 277 2.71 4.50 17.70
CA GLU A 277 2.37 3.39 18.58
C GLU A 277 3.37 3.28 19.73
N ARG A 278 4.67 3.39 19.45
CA ARG A 278 5.72 3.48 20.49
C ARG A 278 5.37 4.52 21.53
N GLU A 279 5.09 5.76 21.13
CA GLU A 279 4.77 6.85 22.06
C GLU A 279 3.50 6.56 22.89
N LYS A 280 2.45 6.02 22.25
CA LYS A 280 1.21 5.63 22.95
C LYS A 280 1.46 4.52 23.98
N PHE A 281 2.21 3.49 23.63
CA PHE A 281 2.54 2.38 24.54
C PHE A 281 3.38 2.87 25.72
N ILE A 282 4.39 3.71 25.48
CA ILE A 282 5.17 4.35 26.54
C ILE A 282 4.26 5.13 27.48
N GLN A 283 3.34 5.94 26.95
CA GLN A 283 2.42 6.73 27.77
C GLN A 283 1.47 5.84 28.61
N LEU A 284 0.93 4.77 28.03
CA LEU A 284 0.06 3.83 28.74
C LEU A 284 0.79 3.11 29.89
N LEU A 285 2.06 2.72 29.66
CA LEU A 285 2.93 2.13 30.67
C LEU A 285 3.26 3.14 31.78
N VAL A 286 3.61 4.37 31.41
CA VAL A 286 3.92 5.46 32.35
C VAL A 286 2.70 5.86 33.20
N ASP A 287 1.48 5.73 32.66
CA ASP A 287 0.24 5.98 33.38
C ASP A 287 -0.30 4.76 34.14
N GLY A 288 0.41 3.62 34.08
CA GLY A 288 0.01 2.38 34.77
C GLY A 288 -1.27 1.75 34.24
N LYS A 289 -1.68 2.08 33.01
CA LYS A 289 -2.92 1.58 32.38
C LYS A 289 -2.77 0.17 31.81
N ILE A 290 -1.55 -0.23 31.51
CA ILE A 290 -1.18 -1.57 31.03
C ILE A 290 0.10 -2.02 31.74
N SER A 291 0.26 -3.31 31.92
CA SER A 291 1.50 -3.91 32.43
C SER A 291 2.57 -4.05 31.34
N GLU A 292 3.83 -4.20 31.73
CA GLU A 292 4.95 -4.47 30.81
C GLU A 292 4.71 -5.74 29.98
N LYS A 293 4.15 -6.78 30.61
CA LYS A 293 3.82 -8.02 29.91
C LYS A 293 2.73 -7.82 28.84
N GLU A 294 1.66 -7.13 29.19
CA GLU A 294 0.58 -6.80 28.23
C GLU A 294 1.09 -5.91 27.10
N ALA A 295 1.95 -4.92 27.41
CA ALA A 295 2.55 -4.06 26.39
C ALA A 295 3.43 -4.86 25.43
N ALA A 296 4.24 -5.81 25.91
CA ALA A 296 5.10 -6.64 25.07
C ALA A 296 4.27 -7.52 24.10
N GLU A 297 3.18 -8.13 24.59
CA GLU A 297 2.29 -8.95 23.76
C GLU A 297 1.60 -8.09 22.69
N LEU A 298 1.11 -6.90 23.07
CA LEU A 298 0.47 -5.98 22.14
C LEU A 298 1.47 -5.44 21.09
N LEU A 299 2.65 -4.98 21.51
CA LEU A 299 3.71 -4.49 20.62
C LEU A 299 4.16 -5.55 19.61
N LYS A 300 4.28 -6.81 20.02
CA LYS A 300 4.53 -7.93 19.07
C LYS A 300 3.39 -8.06 18.05
N GLY A 301 2.14 -7.90 18.48
CA GLY A 301 0.96 -7.85 17.60
C GLY A 301 0.98 -6.68 16.61
N PHE A 302 1.58 -5.55 16.98
CA PHE A 302 1.81 -4.38 16.11
C PHE A 302 3.07 -4.50 15.23
N GLY A 303 3.77 -5.65 15.25
CA GLY A 303 4.90 -5.92 14.37
C GLY A 303 6.23 -5.32 14.83
N PHE A 304 6.35 -5.01 16.12
CA PHE A 304 7.64 -4.68 16.74
C PHE A 304 8.45 -5.95 16.98
N ASN A 305 9.75 -5.92 16.65
CA ASN A 305 10.67 -6.99 16.99
C ASN A 305 11.19 -6.85 18.43
N GLU A 306 11.97 -7.82 18.92
CA GLU A 306 12.44 -7.84 20.31
C GLU A 306 13.34 -6.64 20.64
N ASP A 307 14.30 -6.30 19.76
CA ASP A 307 15.18 -5.14 19.95
C ASP A 307 14.40 -3.81 20.01
N GLU A 308 13.37 -3.66 19.18
CA GLU A 308 12.49 -2.48 19.16
C GLU A 308 11.67 -2.39 20.45
N ILE A 309 11.19 -3.52 20.97
CA ILE A 309 10.43 -3.59 22.24
C ILE A 309 11.34 -3.25 23.42
N ASP A 310 12.57 -3.76 23.43
CA ASP A 310 13.55 -3.45 24.48
C ASP A 310 13.86 -1.95 24.52
N SER A 311 14.06 -1.33 23.35
CA SER A 311 14.25 0.13 23.26
C SER A 311 13.07 0.93 23.82
N ILE A 312 11.84 0.43 23.64
CA ILE A 312 10.63 1.04 24.21
C ILE A 312 10.62 0.95 25.73
N PHE A 313 10.99 -0.20 26.29
CA PHE A 313 11.04 -0.39 27.74
C PHE A 313 12.16 0.42 28.41
N GLU A 314 13.32 0.55 27.77
CA GLU A 314 14.38 1.45 28.25
C GLU A 314 13.89 2.91 28.36
N GLU A 315 13.18 3.39 27.35
CA GLU A 315 12.61 4.75 27.35
C GLU A 315 11.50 4.90 28.40
N TYR A 316 10.61 3.92 28.53
CA TYR A 316 9.58 3.91 29.57
C TYR A 316 10.22 3.99 30.97
N LEU A 317 11.25 3.19 31.25
CA LEU A 317 11.95 3.22 32.54
C LEU A 317 12.57 4.60 32.81
N PHE A 318 13.21 5.19 31.80
CA PHE A 318 13.76 6.54 31.89
C PHE A 318 12.67 7.59 32.22
N ARG A 319 11.52 7.54 31.54
CA ARG A 319 10.40 8.47 31.80
C ARG A 319 9.73 8.25 33.15
N LYS A 320 9.61 7.00 33.59
CA LYS A 320 9.04 6.65 34.89
C LYS A 320 9.87 7.20 36.04
N ILE A 321 11.20 7.10 35.95
CA ILE A 321 12.14 7.67 36.94
C ILE A 321 11.95 9.19 37.01
N ASN A 322 11.96 9.88 35.88
CA ASN A 322 11.84 11.34 35.83
C ASN A 322 10.45 11.89 36.21
N LYS A 323 9.40 11.07 36.19
CA LYS A 323 8.04 11.44 36.63
C LYS A 323 7.86 11.30 38.15
N GLY A 324 8.72 10.53 38.83
CA GLY A 324 8.72 10.35 40.28
C GLY A 324 9.37 11.50 41.07
N ASP A 325 10.05 12.41 40.39
CA ASP A 325 10.73 13.58 40.97
C ASP A 325 9.90 14.89 40.93
N LYS A 326 8.57 14.78 40.71
CA LYS A 326 7.61 15.89 40.79
C LYS A 326 6.49 15.63 41.79
#